data_AF-A0A2H0YLK4-F1
#
_entry.id   AF-A0A2H0YLK4-F1
#
_cell.length_a   1.000
_cell.length_b   1.000
_cell.length_c   1.000
_cell.angle_alpha   90.00
_cell.angle_beta   90.00
_cell.angle_gamma   90.00
#
_symmetry.space_group_name_H-M   'P 1'
#
loop_
_entity.id
_entity.type
_entity.pdbx_description
1 polymer ?
#
loop_
_entity_poly.entity_id
_entity_poly.type
_entity_poly.pdbx_seq_one_letter_code
_entity_poly.pdbx_strand_id
1 'polypeptide(L)'
;MSSKLIEIFNDEKLIDRIKNRLPHLFQLAELESSRAGKIGMEVGSLREKIITALLIYKFGKENVETEIPITEPEIDANLFGVPISIKTITGTR
;
A
#
# COMPACT_ATOMS: atom_id res chain seq x y z
N MET A 1 -15.73 -2.75 -14.60
CA MET A 1 -15.37 -3.16 -13.23
C MET A 1 -15.61 -1.99 -12.30
N SER A 2 -16.63 -2.05 -11.44
CA SER A 2 -16.90 -1.05 -10.42
C SER A 2 -16.24 -1.45 -9.10
N SER A 3 -14.90 -1.46 -9.07
CA SER A 3 -14.20 -1.67 -7.80
C SER A 3 -14.28 -0.37 -6.99
N LYS A 4 -14.62 -0.48 -5.70
CA LYS A 4 -14.56 0.62 -4.74
C LYS A 4 -13.18 1.29 -4.72
N LEU A 5 -12.14 0.55 -5.11
CA LEU A 5 -10.79 1.06 -5.28
C LEU A 5 -10.70 2.24 -6.26
N ILE A 6 -11.53 2.30 -7.32
CA ILE A 6 -11.48 3.40 -8.31
C ILE A 6 -11.73 4.76 -7.64
N GLU A 7 -12.48 4.80 -6.53
CA GLU A 7 -12.77 6.04 -5.82
C GLU A 7 -11.51 6.75 -5.31
N ILE A 8 -10.42 6.03 -5.00
CA ILE A 8 -9.17 6.65 -4.52
C ILE A 8 -8.46 7.45 -5.62
N PHE A 9 -8.67 7.07 -6.89
CA PHE A 9 -8.06 7.70 -8.06
C PHE A 9 -8.85 8.92 -8.56
N ASN A 10 -10.03 9.17 -8.00
CA ASN A 10 -10.88 10.31 -8.33
C ASN A 10 -11.02 11.31 -7.17
N ASP A 11 -10.53 10.98 -5.97
CA ASP A 11 -10.53 11.88 -4.81
C ASP A 11 -9.34 12.84 -4.88
N GLU A 12 -9.56 14.06 -5.37
CA GLU A 12 -8.51 15.07 -5.55
C GLU A 12 -7.72 15.38 -4.28
N LYS A 13 -8.38 15.40 -3.11
CA LYS A 13 -7.71 15.67 -1.83
C LYS A 13 -6.80 14.52 -1.45
N LEU A 14 -7.25 13.29 -1.67
CA LEU A 14 -6.44 12.11 -1.42
C LEU A 14 -5.26 12.02 -2.39
N ILE A 15 -5.49 12.32 -3.67
CA ILE A 15 -4.46 12.35 -4.71
C ILE A 15 -3.36 13.35 -4.35
N ASP A 16 -3.73 14.57 -3.96
CA ASP A 16 -2.77 15.59 -3.52
C ASP A 16 -1.95 15.10 -2.32
N ARG A 17 -2.62 14.51 -1.31
CA ARG A 17 -1.94 13.94 -0.15
C ARG A 17 -0.99 12.81 -0.53
N ILE A 18 -1.37 11.91 -1.44
CA ILE A 18 -0.52 10.82 -1.94
C ILE A 18 0.73 11.40 -2.61
N LYS A 19 0.57 12.35 -3.54
CA LYS A 19 1.68 13.02 -4.23
C LYS A 19 2.66 13.65 -3.24
N ASN A 20 2.14 14.28 -2.19
CA ASN A 20 2.94 15.03 -1.22
C ASN A 20 3.53 14.18 -0.08
N ARG A 21 2.99 12.99 0.20
CA ARG A 21 3.37 12.20 1.40
C ARG A 21 3.87 10.80 1.10
N LEU A 22 3.36 10.13 0.06
CA LEU A 22 3.76 8.77 -0.25
C LEU A 22 5.27 8.63 -0.53
N PRO A 23 5.93 9.56 -1.27
CA PRO A 23 7.38 9.48 -1.46
C PRO A 23 8.17 9.47 -0.16
N HIS A 24 7.77 10.32 0.80
CA HIS A 24 8.43 10.40 2.10
C HIS A 24 8.19 9.14 2.94
N LEU A 25 6.97 8.61 2.96
CA LEU A 25 6.67 7.36 3.67
C LEU A 25 7.43 6.17 3.08
N PHE A 26 7.58 6.11 1.76
CA PHE A 26 8.35 5.05 1.10
C PHE A 26 9.85 5.19 1.38
N GLN A 27 10.37 6.41 1.48
CA GLN A 27 11.74 6.64 1.91
C GLN A 27 11.99 6.14 3.34
N LEU A 28 11.03 6.34 4.27
CA LEU A 28 11.13 5.79 5.62
C LEU A 28 11.16 4.26 5.60
N ALA A 29 10.28 3.63 4.83
CA ALA A 29 10.29 2.17 4.65
C ALA A 29 11.63 1.65 4.09
N GLU A 30 12.23 2.37 3.14
CA GLU A 30 13.56 2.05 2.61
C GLU A 30 14.64 2.15 3.68
N LEU A 31 14.66 3.22 4.48
CA LEU A 31 15.63 3.40 5.56
C LEU A 31 15.54 2.29 6.62
N GLU A 32 14.32 1.89 6.98
CA GLU A 32 14.07 0.78 7.91
C GLU A 32 14.46 -0.58 7.35
N SER A 33 14.40 -0.74 6.02
CA SER A 33 14.72 -1.99 5.30
C SER A 33 16.12 -1.98 4.68
N SER A 34 17.00 -1.08 5.13
CA SER A 34 18.33 -0.89 4.54
C SER A 34 19.44 -1.34 5.47
N ARG A 35 20.46 -1.98 4.87
CA ARG A 35 21.74 -2.25 5.53
C ARG A 35 22.87 -1.79 4.63
N ALA A 36 23.76 -0.95 5.16
CA ALA A 36 24.86 -0.35 4.41
C ALA A 36 24.43 0.32 3.08
N GLY A 37 23.27 1.01 3.10
CA GLY A 37 22.71 1.69 1.93
C GLY A 37 22.15 0.76 0.85
N LYS A 38 22.01 -0.55 1.13
CA LYS A 38 21.32 -1.51 0.26
C LYS A 38 19.95 -1.83 0.85
N ILE A 39 18.91 -1.62 0.05
CA ILE A 39 17.52 -1.89 0.39
C ILE A 39 17.28 -3.40 0.19
N GLY A 40 16.77 -4.07 1.22
CA GLY A 40 16.34 -5.46 1.16
C GLY A 40 14.96 -5.63 0.52
N MET A 41 14.64 -6.86 0.09
CA MET A 41 13.34 -7.15 -0.55
C MET A 41 12.16 -6.99 0.41
N GLU A 42 12.39 -7.12 1.72
CA GLU A 42 11.43 -6.91 2.80
C GLU A 42 10.82 -5.50 2.82
N VAL A 43 11.43 -4.53 2.12
CA VAL A 43 10.85 -3.21 1.90
C VAL A 43 9.46 -3.30 1.25
N GLY A 44 9.21 -4.34 0.45
CA GLY A 44 7.92 -4.61 -0.16
C GLY A 44 6.82 -4.74 0.89
N SER A 45 7.05 -5.53 1.95
CA SER A 45 6.09 -5.74 3.03
C SER A 45 5.83 -4.47 3.86
N LEU A 46 6.83 -3.60 4.02
CA LEU A 46 6.64 -2.30 4.68
C LEU A 46 5.83 -1.33 3.81
N ARG A 47 6.11 -1.29 2.50
CA ARG A 47 5.34 -0.47 1.56
C ARG A 47 3.91 -0.96 1.40
N GLU A 48 3.68 -2.27 1.43
CA GLU A 48 2.35 -2.88 1.45
C GLU A 48 1.53 -2.38 2.65
N LYS A 49 2.09 -2.40 3.87
CA LYS A 49 1.44 -1.83 5.07
C LYS A 49 1.06 -0.37 4.91
N ILE A 50 1.89 0.44 4.24
CA ILE A 50 1.58 1.85 3.96
C ILE A 50 0.37 1.97 3.02
N ILE A 51 0.29 1.14 1.98
CA ILE A 51 -0.85 1.13 1.05
C ILE A 51 -2.12 0.61 1.73
N THR A 52 -2.03 -0.44 2.54
CA THR A 52 -3.17 -0.95 3.33
C THR A 52 -3.67 0.10 4.33
N ALA A 53 -2.78 0.85 4.98
CA ALA A 53 -3.16 1.96 5.85
C ALA A 53 -3.87 3.10 5.09
N LEU A 54 -3.50 3.37 3.83
CA LEU A 54 -4.20 4.32 2.96
C LEU A 54 -5.64 3.85 2.67
N LEU A 55 -5.84 2.55 2.43
CA LEU A 55 -7.17 1.97 2.24
C LEU A 55 -8.02 2.11 3.50
N ILE A 56 -7.48 1.79 4.68
CA ILE A 56 -8.16 1.99 5.97
C ILE A 56 -8.50 3.47 6.18
N TYR A 57 -7.58 4.38 5.89
CA TYR A 57 -7.80 5.82 6.03
C TYR A 57 -8.98 6.30 5.15
N LYS A 58 -9.10 5.80 3.93
CA LYS A 58 -10.14 6.22 2.97
C LYS A 58 -11.48 5.53 3.22
N PHE A 59 -11.47 4.24 3.54
CA PHE A 59 -12.67 3.40 3.55
C PHE A 59 -13.10 2.94 4.94
N GLY A 60 -12.32 3.18 5.99
CA GLY A 60 -12.60 2.69 7.34
C GLY A 60 -12.04 1.28 7.57
N LYS A 61 -11.68 0.98 8.81
CA LYS A 61 -11.08 -0.32 9.20
C LYS A 61 -12.07 -1.47 9.01
N GLU A 62 -13.35 -1.21 9.21
CA GLU A 62 -14.44 -2.18 9.05
C GLU A 62 -14.64 -2.65 7.60
N ASN A 63 -14.14 -1.88 6.62
CA ASN A 63 -14.25 -2.20 5.20
C ASN A 63 -12.95 -2.73 4.59
N VAL A 64 -11.90 -2.87 5.41
CA VAL A 64 -10.57 -3.32 4.98
C VAL A 64 -10.09 -4.43 5.91
N GLU A 65 -10.15 -5.66 5.43
CA GLU A 65 -9.60 -6.82 6.13
C GLU A 65 -8.09 -6.92 5.88
N THR A 66 -7.32 -6.92 6.96
CA THR A 66 -5.85 -6.94 6.94
C THR A 66 -5.24 -8.16 7.61
N GLU A 67 -6.05 -8.99 8.28
CA GLU A 67 -5.62 -10.20 8.98
C GLU A 67 -5.48 -11.36 7.99
N ILE A 68 -4.72 -11.13 6.92
CA ILE A 68 -4.42 -12.11 5.89
C ILE A 68 -3.04 -12.70 6.18
N PRO A 69 -2.88 -14.03 6.16
CA PRO A 69 -1.57 -14.64 6.37
C PRO A 69 -0.54 -14.07 5.38
N ILE A 70 0.66 -13.73 5.86
CA ILE A 70 1.75 -13.22 4.99
C ILE A 70 2.20 -14.22 3.91
N THR A 71 1.81 -15.48 4.06
CA THR A 71 2.07 -16.56 3.09
C THR A 71 0.92 -16.76 2.10
N GLU A 72 -0.18 -16.02 2.23
CA GLU A 72 -1.32 -16.11 1.31
C GLU A 72 -0.88 -15.67 -0.09
N PRO A 73 -1.10 -16.49 -1.13
CA PRO A 73 -0.73 -16.11 -2.48
C PRO A 73 -1.61 -14.95 -2.98
N GLU A 74 -0.97 -13.85 -3.37
CA GLU A 74 -1.57 -12.74 -4.13
C GLU A 74 -2.58 -11.84 -3.38
N ILE A 75 -3.02 -12.21 -2.18
CA ILE A 75 -3.99 -11.42 -1.41
C ILE A 75 -3.28 -10.73 -0.25
N ASP A 76 -3.21 -9.40 -0.32
CA ASP A 76 -2.56 -8.57 0.71
C ASP A 76 -3.59 -7.82 1.58
N ALA A 77 -4.80 -7.57 1.06
CA ALA A 77 -5.94 -7.06 1.81
C ALA A 77 -7.26 -7.39 1.09
N ASN A 78 -8.39 -7.46 1.82
CA ASN A 78 -9.72 -7.45 1.21
C ASN A 78 -10.41 -6.09 1.43
N LEU A 79 -10.82 -5.44 0.35
CA LEU A 79 -11.57 -4.17 0.37
C LEU A 79 -13.03 -4.45 0.03
N PHE A 80 -13.95 -4.26 0.99
CA PHE A 80 -15.36 -4.67 0.87
C PHE A 80 -15.51 -6.14 0.41
N GLY A 81 -14.66 -7.04 0.94
CA GLY A 81 -14.66 -8.46 0.59
C GLY A 81 -14.05 -8.79 -0.78
N VAL A 82 -13.49 -7.80 -1.49
CA VAL A 82 -12.79 -8.00 -2.77
C VAL A 82 -11.28 -8.07 -2.53
N PRO A 83 -10.59 -9.14 -2.96
CA PRO A 83 -9.15 -9.27 -2.75
C PRO A 83 -8.35 -8.25 -3.57
N ILE A 84 -7.29 -7.74 -2.95
CA ILE A 84 -6.35 -6.79 -3.53
C ILE A 84 -4.94 -7.37 -3.43
N SER A 85 -4.23 -7.38 -4.55
CA SER A 85 -2.77 -7.55 -4.58
C SER A 85 -2.07 -6.19 -4.66
N ILE A 86 -1.09 -5.98 -3.81
CA ILE A 86 -0.25 -4.79 -3.71
C ILE A 86 1.18 -5.21 -4.08
N LYS A 87 1.72 -4.60 -5.13
CA LYS A 87 3.10 -4.83 -5.56
C LYS A 87 3.83 -3.50 -5.74
N THR A 88 5.07 -3.45 -5.30
CA THR A 88 5.94 -2.29 -5.50
C THR A 88 7.18 -2.70 -6.27
N ILE A 89 7.64 -1.82 -7.15
CA ILE A 89 8.85 -2.01 -7.93
C ILE A 89 9.61 -0.69 -8.00
N THR A 90 10.92 -0.77 -7.82
CA THR A 90 11.83 0.36 -8.05
C THR A 90 12.44 0.16 -9.44
N GLY A 91 12.33 1.16 -10.30
CA GLY A 91 12.91 1.11 -11.65
C GLY A 91 12.68 2.42 -12.40
N THR A 92 13.45 2.62 -13.46
CA THR A 92 13.16 3.63 -14.48
C THR A 92 12.06 3.08 -15.39
N ARG A 93 11.02 3.89 -15.62
CA ARG A 93 9.99 3.59 -16.63
C ARG A 93 10.56 3.63 -18.04
#